data_AF-U5GZT4-F1
#
_entry.id   AF-U5GZT4-F1
#
_cell.length_a   1.000
_cell.length_b   1.000
_cell.length_c   1.000
_cell.angle_alpha   90.00
_cell.angle_beta   90.00
_cell.angle_gamma   90.00
#
_symmetry.space_group_name_H-M   'P 1'
#
loop_
_entity.id
_entity.type
_entity.pdbx_description
1 polymer ?
#
loop_
_entity_poly.entity_id
_entity_poly.type
_entity_poly.pdbx_seq_one_letter_code
_entity_poly.pdbx_strand_id
1 'polypeptide(L)'
;NAKVEGDPTLGEPINIVVSGNSDSYILTEHGFQDWSLSIQYAIQPDDITLGGKQLADLGDGNGPQNQTDLLRYDYNQPKLGSGLEIIYGGSHFRYWQQNGPKANSNAWFLAASVEKSLGEGHNIVPNGYDRGRDELVGNATQGGSGNTTISPLTQNAYSVTSKLIQFLPANSSKGINHGIATDGNVAILTVKLLNPTTPPSHTGQPAGSMASVLTFIPLQAKTLIIATTVLSIAFVLLEL
;
A
#
# COMPACT_ATOMS: atom_id res chain seq x y z
N ASN A 1 9.46 14.34 24.89
CA ASN A 1 8.66 13.76 23.78
C ASN A 1 8.18 12.40 24.21
N ALA A 2 7.00 12.30 24.80
CA ALA A 2 6.41 11.00 25.17
C ALA A 2 6.10 10.23 23.88
N LYS A 3 6.51 8.96 23.82
CA LYS A 3 6.02 8.04 22.79
C LYS A 3 4.51 7.92 22.98
N VAL A 4 3.71 8.28 21.97
CA VAL A 4 2.28 7.98 22.01
C VAL A 4 2.14 6.54 21.54
N GLU A 5 2.16 5.62 22.50
CA GLU A 5 1.93 4.21 22.24
C GLU A 5 0.50 4.00 21.72
N GLY A 6 0.32 3.05 20.80
CA GLY A 6 -0.99 2.74 20.23
C GLY A 6 -1.97 2.20 21.28
N ASP A 7 -3.25 2.53 21.11
CA ASP A 7 -4.34 1.90 21.86
C ASP A 7 -4.84 0.71 21.02
N PRO A 8 -4.63 -0.55 21.46
CA PRO A 8 -4.99 -1.73 20.69
C PRO A 8 -6.51 -1.91 20.52
N THR A 9 -7.33 -1.10 21.20
CA THR A 9 -8.79 -1.08 21.04
C THR A 9 -9.27 -0.13 19.96
N LEU A 10 -8.38 0.72 19.41
CA LEU A 10 -8.67 1.68 18.36
C LEU A 10 -8.01 1.26 17.04
N GLY A 11 -8.60 1.69 15.92
CA GLY A 11 -8.10 1.42 14.58
C GLY A 11 -7.44 2.64 13.93
N GLU A 12 -6.71 2.39 12.85
CA GLU A 12 -6.31 3.43 11.89
C GLU A 12 -7.57 3.96 11.16
N PRO A 13 -7.65 5.26 10.85
CA PRO A 13 -8.83 5.85 10.25
C PRO A 13 -8.96 5.46 8.78
N ILE A 14 -10.16 5.07 8.36
CA ILE A 14 -10.46 4.89 6.93
C ILE A 14 -10.51 6.26 6.27
N ASN A 15 -9.44 6.61 5.57
CA ASN A 15 -9.17 7.94 5.02
C ASN A 15 -9.13 7.96 3.48
N ILE A 16 -9.31 6.80 2.83
CA ILE A 16 -9.46 6.67 1.37
C ILE A 16 -10.61 5.70 1.05
N VAL A 17 -11.36 6.00 -0.01
CA VAL A 17 -12.32 5.07 -0.64
C VAL A 17 -12.02 4.98 -2.13
N VAL A 18 -11.76 3.77 -2.64
CA VAL A 18 -11.81 3.49 -4.08
C VAL A 18 -13.25 3.16 -4.45
N SER A 19 -13.88 4.08 -5.16
CA SER A 19 -15.30 4.08 -5.48
C SER A 19 -15.72 2.84 -6.26
N GLY A 20 -16.94 2.36 -5.99
CA GLY A 20 -17.62 1.33 -6.78
C GLY A 20 -17.90 1.73 -8.24
N ASN A 21 -17.70 3.01 -8.58
CA ASN A 21 -17.73 3.49 -9.97
C ASN A 21 -16.40 3.28 -10.73
N SER A 22 -15.41 2.67 -10.09
CA SER A 22 -14.16 2.27 -10.76
C SER A 22 -14.42 1.14 -11.76
N ASP A 23 -13.44 0.87 -12.62
CA ASP A 23 -13.50 -0.25 -13.56
C ASP A 23 -13.77 -1.57 -12.81
N SER A 24 -14.61 -2.44 -13.38
CA SER A 24 -14.96 -3.74 -12.79
C SER A 24 -13.75 -4.61 -12.43
N TYR A 25 -12.65 -4.48 -13.16
CA TYR A 25 -11.39 -5.16 -12.84
C TYR A 25 -10.84 -4.70 -11.49
N ILE A 26 -10.90 -3.39 -11.19
CA ILE A 26 -10.45 -2.80 -9.92
C ILE A 26 -11.33 -3.26 -8.76
N LEU A 27 -12.60 -3.60 -9.01
CA LEU A 27 -13.51 -4.12 -7.99
C LEU A 27 -13.26 -5.61 -7.65
N THR A 28 -12.30 -6.25 -8.32
CA THR A 28 -11.77 -7.56 -7.90
C THR A 28 -10.54 -7.37 -7.04
N GLU A 29 -10.30 -8.27 -6.08
CA GLU A 29 -9.11 -8.20 -5.23
C GLU A 29 -7.83 -8.25 -6.08
N HIS A 30 -7.79 -9.12 -7.09
CA HIS A 30 -6.66 -9.22 -8.02
C HIS A 30 -6.40 -7.90 -8.77
N GLY A 31 -7.43 -7.28 -9.35
CA GLY A 31 -7.24 -6.03 -10.08
C GLY A 31 -6.96 -4.83 -9.17
N PHE A 32 -7.47 -4.83 -7.95
CA PHE A 32 -7.12 -3.85 -6.92
C PHE A 32 -5.64 -3.95 -6.53
N GLN A 33 -5.13 -5.16 -6.30
CA GLN A 33 -3.71 -5.39 -5.99
C GLN A 33 -2.81 -5.08 -7.20
N ASP A 34 -3.22 -5.41 -8.41
CA ASP A 34 -2.48 -5.08 -9.64
C ASP A 34 -2.40 -3.56 -9.88
N TRP A 35 -3.47 -2.82 -9.60
CA TRP A 35 -3.43 -1.35 -9.56
C TRP A 35 -2.57 -0.82 -8.42
N SER A 36 -2.62 -1.45 -7.24
CA SER A 36 -1.78 -1.03 -6.11
C SER A 36 -0.29 -1.14 -6.44
N LEU A 37 0.12 -2.17 -7.19
CA LEU A 37 1.48 -2.30 -7.71
C LEU A 37 1.87 -1.15 -8.65
N SER A 38 0.92 -0.63 -9.45
CA SER A 38 1.21 0.50 -10.34
C SER A 38 1.46 1.81 -9.60
N ILE A 39 1.05 1.91 -8.33
CA ILE A 39 1.25 3.06 -7.45
C ILE A 39 2.31 2.82 -6.36
N GLN A 40 3.16 1.80 -6.55
CA GLN A 40 4.27 1.41 -5.68
C GLN A 40 3.84 0.84 -4.31
N TYR A 41 2.72 0.12 -4.27
CA TYR A 41 2.28 -0.61 -3.08
C TYR A 41 2.17 -2.10 -3.39
N ALA A 42 2.86 -2.93 -2.62
CA ALA A 42 2.89 -4.37 -2.79
C ALA A 42 2.45 -5.09 -1.52
N ILE A 43 1.89 -6.30 -1.68
CA ILE A 43 1.66 -7.21 -0.57
C ILE A 43 3.01 -7.57 0.04
N GLN A 44 3.05 -7.64 1.37
CA GLN A 44 4.21 -8.09 2.10
C GLN A 44 4.40 -9.61 1.94
N PRO A 45 5.61 -10.10 1.59
CA PRO A 45 5.94 -11.50 1.75
C PRO A 45 5.97 -11.82 3.25
N ASP A 46 5.17 -12.81 3.66
CA ASP A 46 4.91 -13.21 5.05
C ASP A 46 4.11 -12.14 5.82
N ASP A 47 2.90 -12.51 6.28
CA ASP A 47 1.89 -11.69 7.01
C ASP A 47 2.44 -11.15 8.35
N ILE A 48 3.50 -10.36 8.31
CA ILE A 48 4.14 -9.71 9.45
C ILE A 48 3.37 -8.41 9.70
N THR A 49 2.13 -8.57 10.17
CA THR A 49 1.32 -7.49 10.71
C THR A 49 1.76 -7.22 12.15
N LEU A 50 2.75 -6.33 12.34
CA LEU A 50 3.17 -5.84 13.66
C LEU A 50 2.04 -4.96 14.26
N GLY A 51 1.03 -5.61 14.83
CA GLY A 51 -0.21 -4.98 15.30
C GLY A 51 -1.48 -5.80 15.05
N GLY A 52 -1.37 -6.92 14.33
CA GLY A 52 -2.49 -7.79 13.99
C GLY A 52 -3.42 -7.22 12.91
N LYS A 53 -4.55 -7.90 12.70
CA LYS A 53 -5.59 -7.49 11.74
C LYS A 53 -6.54 -6.50 12.40
N GLN A 54 -6.79 -5.39 11.71
CA GLN A 54 -7.78 -4.41 12.14
C GLN A 54 -9.19 -4.83 11.70
N LEU A 55 -10.16 -4.62 12.58
CA LEU A 55 -11.59 -4.76 12.28
C LEU A 55 -12.17 -3.45 11.76
N ALA A 56 -13.08 -3.53 10.79
CA ALA A 56 -13.90 -2.41 10.34
C ALA A 56 -15.33 -2.86 10.03
N ASP A 57 -16.33 -2.06 10.44
CA ASP A 57 -17.71 -2.21 9.99
C ASP A 57 -17.97 -1.16 8.90
N LEU A 58 -18.27 -1.61 7.69
CA LEU A 58 -18.49 -0.74 6.52
C LEU A 58 -19.95 -0.30 6.36
N GLY A 59 -20.80 -0.60 7.35
CA GLY A 59 -22.23 -0.27 7.32
C GLY A 59 -23.02 -1.04 6.26
N ASP A 60 -22.45 -2.11 5.72
CA ASP A 60 -23.04 -2.89 4.62
C ASP A 60 -23.83 -4.12 5.10
N GLY A 61 -23.94 -4.31 6.41
CA GLY A 61 -24.70 -5.39 7.02
C GLY A 61 -23.92 -6.67 7.26
N ASN A 62 -22.61 -6.71 6.97
CA ASN A 62 -21.73 -7.80 7.39
C ASN A 62 -21.24 -7.67 8.84
N GLY A 63 -21.46 -6.52 9.49
CA GLY A 63 -20.87 -6.20 10.78
C GLY A 63 -19.36 -6.01 10.67
N PRO A 64 -18.63 -5.99 11.81
CA PRO A 64 -17.17 -5.85 11.80
C PRO A 64 -16.47 -6.99 11.06
N GLN A 65 -15.64 -6.66 10.08
CA GLN A 65 -14.84 -7.58 9.28
C GLN A 65 -13.34 -7.32 9.48
N ASN A 66 -12.52 -8.38 9.43
CA ASN A 66 -11.07 -8.23 9.37
C ASN A 66 -10.66 -7.56 8.06
N GLN A 67 -9.56 -6.82 8.08
CA GLN A 67 -8.92 -6.36 6.83
C GLN A 67 -8.65 -7.53 5.89
N THR A 68 -8.76 -7.26 4.59
CA THR A 68 -8.40 -8.22 3.55
C THR A 68 -6.91 -8.51 3.59
N ASP A 69 -6.08 -7.46 3.50
CA ASP A 69 -4.62 -7.56 3.58
C ASP A 69 -3.99 -6.21 3.99
N LEU A 70 -2.66 -6.14 4.01
CA LEU A 70 -1.84 -4.96 4.30
C LEU A 70 -0.83 -4.75 3.16
N LEU A 71 -0.92 -3.62 2.46
CA LEU A 71 0.03 -3.27 1.39
C LEU A 71 0.98 -2.18 1.86
N ARG A 72 2.25 -2.33 1.49
CA ARG A 72 3.36 -1.46 1.92
C ARG A 72 4.04 -0.84 0.72
N TYR A 73 4.55 0.37 0.92
CA TYR A 73 5.33 1.05 -0.11
C TYR A 73 6.53 0.21 -0.49
N ASP A 74 6.68 -0.06 -1.79
CA ASP A 74 7.63 -1.05 -2.29
C ASP A 74 8.97 -0.46 -2.74
N TYR A 75 9.18 0.86 -2.60
CA TYR A 75 10.39 1.58 -3.03
C TYR A 75 10.83 1.27 -4.47
N ASN A 76 9.89 1.07 -5.40
CA ASN A 76 10.15 0.62 -6.79
C ASN A 76 10.77 -0.77 -6.89
N GLN A 77 10.61 -1.60 -5.86
CA GLN A 77 11.08 -2.98 -5.80
C GLN A 77 9.96 -3.90 -5.30
N PRO A 78 8.99 -4.29 -6.15
CA PRO A 78 7.81 -5.06 -5.74
C PRO A 78 8.07 -6.35 -4.95
N LYS A 79 9.27 -6.96 -5.11
CA LYS A 79 9.67 -8.20 -4.43
C LYS A 79 10.58 -8.01 -3.21
N LEU A 80 11.26 -6.87 -3.09
CA LEU A 80 12.30 -6.65 -2.06
C LEU A 80 11.98 -5.44 -1.17
N GLY A 81 11.32 -4.41 -1.70
CA GLY A 81 11.13 -3.15 -1.01
C GLY A 81 10.01 -3.13 0.02
N SER A 82 8.99 -4.00 -0.08
CA SER A 82 8.05 -4.19 1.04
C SER A 82 8.73 -4.75 2.29
N GLY A 83 9.82 -5.52 2.13
CA GLY A 83 10.70 -5.92 3.25
C GLY A 83 11.62 -4.81 3.74
N LEU A 84 11.98 -3.84 2.89
CA LEU A 84 12.74 -2.65 3.28
C LEU A 84 11.89 -1.65 4.06
N GLU A 85 10.58 -1.59 3.80
CA GLU A 85 9.63 -0.76 4.56
C GLU A 85 9.58 -1.17 6.03
N ILE A 86 9.66 -2.47 6.33
CA ILE A 86 9.81 -2.96 7.71
C ILE A 86 11.03 -2.28 8.36
N ILE A 87 12.15 -2.24 7.65
CA ILE A 87 13.43 -1.78 8.19
C ILE A 87 13.49 -0.24 8.29
N TYR A 88 12.88 0.49 7.35
CA TYR A 88 13.04 1.94 7.23
C TYR A 88 11.78 2.75 7.59
N GLY A 89 10.62 2.12 7.64
CA GLY A 89 9.31 2.76 7.76
C GLY A 89 8.90 3.44 6.47
N GLY A 90 7.60 3.46 6.20
CA GLY A 90 7.06 4.07 4.99
C GLY A 90 5.55 4.15 5.02
N SER A 91 4.98 4.46 3.85
CA SER A 91 3.54 4.45 3.68
C SER A 91 3.02 3.03 3.56
N HIS A 92 1.89 2.74 4.20
CA HIS A 92 1.15 1.50 4.03
C HIS A 92 -0.35 1.76 4.04
N PHE A 93 -1.13 0.76 3.65
CA PHE A 93 -2.56 0.78 3.89
C PHE A 93 -3.16 -0.60 4.14
N ARG A 94 -4.19 -0.61 4.98
CA ARG A 94 -5.12 -1.72 5.18
C ARG A 94 -6.35 -1.48 4.33
N TYR A 95 -7.02 -2.54 3.88
CA TYR A 95 -8.22 -2.38 3.06
C TYR A 95 -9.29 -3.43 3.33
N TRP A 96 -10.53 -3.05 3.02
CA TRP A 96 -11.74 -3.85 3.15
C TRP A 96 -12.64 -3.62 1.93
N GLN A 97 -13.42 -4.62 1.54
CA GLN A 97 -14.42 -4.47 0.48
C GLN A 97 -15.84 -4.32 1.03
N GLN A 98 -16.59 -3.36 0.53
CA GLN A 98 -18.00 -3.18 0.87
C GLN A 98 -18.90 -4.03 -0.03
N ASN A 99 -19.19 -5.25 0.41
CA ASN A 99 -19.92 -6.27 -0.37
C ASN A 99 -21.13 -6.87 0.38
N GLY A 100 -21.53 -6.27 1.51
CA GLY A 100 -22.62 -6.76 2.35
C GLY A 100 -24.03 -6.51 1.79
N PRO A 101 -25.03 -7.22 2.33
CA PRO A 101 -26.40 -7.27 1.79
C PRO A 101 -27.19 -5.96 1.90
N LYS A 102 -26.75 -4.98 2.70
CA LYS A 102 -27.45 -3.71 2.91
C LYS A 102 -26.90 -2.55 2.09
N ALA A 103 -25.63 -2.63 1.67
CA ALA A 103 -24.97 -1.55 0.92
C ALA A 103 -23.81 -2.09 0.06
N ASN A 104 -24.09 -3.06 -0.82
CA ASN A 104 -23.07 -3.59 -1.72
C ASN A 104 -22.74 -2.58 -2.83
N SER A 105 -21.57 -1.94 -2.73
CA SER A 105 -21.02 -1.08 -3.78
C SER A 105 -19.78 -1.69 -4.46
N ASN A 106 -19.24 -2.79 -3.92
CA ASN A 106 -17.92 -3.35 -4.21
C ASN A 106 -16.74 -2.38 -4.04
N ALA A 107 -16.97 -1.19 -3.47
CA ALA A 107 -15.93 -0.21 -3.21
C ALA A 107 -14.91 -0.73 -2.20
N TRP A 108 -13.66 -0.27 -2.34
CA TRP A 108 -12.61 -0.55 -1.38
C TRP A 108 -12.47 0.61 -0.40
N PHE A 109 -12.46 0.28 0.89
CA PHE A 109 -12.26 1.22 1.99
C PHE A 109 -10.84 1.01 2.51
N LEU A 110 -10.05 2.07 2.60
CA LEU A 110 -8.63 2.02 2.89
C LEU A 110 -8.31 2.87 4.13
N ALA A 111 -7.51 2.30 5.04
CA ALA A 111 -6.85 3.03 6.12
C ALA A 111 -5.37 3.14 5.78
N ALA A 112 -4.95 4.29 5.28
CA ALA A 112 -3.58 4.58 4.89
C ALA A 112 -2.85 5.38 5.97
N SER A 113 -1.59 5.06 6.21
CA SER A 113 -0.76 5.77 7.18
C SER A 113 0.72 5.68 6.83
N VAL A 114 1.55 6.43 7.55
CA VAL A 114 3.01 6.37 7.44
C VAL A 114 3.60 5.95 8.79
N GLU A 115 4.35 4.87 8.77
CA GLU A 115 5.05 4.32 9.94
C GLU A 115 6.51 4.78 9.99
N LYS A 116 7.05 4.82 11.22
CA LYS A 116 8.49 4.89 11.45
C LYS A 116 9.14 3.52 11.23
N SER A 117 10.48 3.52 11.14
CA SER A 117 11.28 2.30 11.05
C SER A 117 11.02 1.29 12.19
N LEU A 118 11.39 0.02 11.97
CA LEU A 118 11.43 -1.00 13.01
C LEU A 118 12.23 -0.58 14.25
N GLY A 119 13.34 0.15 14.07
CA GLY A 119 14.16 0.67 15.18
C GLY A 119 13.41 1.65 16.09
N GLU A 120 12.34 2.27 15.58
CA GLU A 120 11.44 3.15 16.31
C GLU A 120 10.09 2.49 16.67
N GLY A 121 9.97 1.20 16.41
CA GLY A 121 8.85 0.35 16.81
C GLY A 121 7.59 0.53 15.95
N HIS A 122 7.71 0.89 14.67
CA HIS A 122 6.57 1.02 13.75
C HIS A 122 5.47 1.98 14.25
N ASN A 123 5.83 2.97 15.08
CA ASN A 123 4.87 3.98 15.48
C ASN A 123 4.50 4.87 14.28
N ILE A 124 3.23 5.28 14.21
CA ILE A 124 2.79 6.25 13.21
C ILE A 124 3.56 7.56 13.38
N VAL A 125 4.06 8.12 12.27
CA VAL A 125 4.76 9.42 12.27
C VAL A 125 3.80 10.55 12.63
N PRO A 126 4.27 11.72 13.12
CA PRO A 126 3.41 12.89 13.25
C PRO A 126 2.70 13.20 11.92
N ASN A 127 1.39 13.46 11.98
CA ASN A 127 0.53 13.62 10.80
C ASN A 127 0.47 12.39 9.88
N GLY A 128 0.80 11.19 10.37
CA GLY A 128 1.00 10.00 9.55
C GLY A 128 -0.25 9.53 8.81
N TYR A 129 -1.45 9.76 9.34
CA TYR A 129 -2.70 9.40 8.66
C TYR A 129 -2.99 10.30 7.46
N ASP A 130 -2.94 11.62 7.62
CA ASP A 130 -3.16 12.56 6.51
C ASP A 130 -2.04 12.42 5.47
N ARG A 131 -0.79 12.24 5.93
CA ARG A 131 0.36 12.00 5.05
C ARG A 131 0.23 10.70 4.26
N GLY A 132 -0.20 9.60 4.89
CA GLY A 132 -0.39 8.31 4.20
C GLY A 132 -1.46 8.41 3.12
N ARG A 133 -2.58 9.10 3.41
CA ARG A 133 -3.60 9.42 2.40
C ARG A 133 -2.99 10.21 1.24
N ASP A 134 -2.30 11.31 1.54
CA ASP A 134 -1.82 12.23 0.52
C ASP A 134 -0.71 11.61 -0.35
N GLU A 135 0.16 10.78 0.23
CA GLU A 135 1.19 10.03 -0.51
C GLU A 135 0.55 8.99 -1.45
N LEU A 136 -0.42 8.20 -0.99
CA LEU A 136 -1.14 7.23 -1.83
C LEU A 136 -1.89 7.94 -2.97
N VAL A 137 -2.66 8.98 -2.65
CA VAL A 137 -3.42 9.76 -3.64
C VAL A 137 -2.47 10.46 -4.63
N GLY A 138 -1.33 10.97 -4.13
CA GLY A 138 -0.27 11.55 -4.94
C GLY A 138 0.27 10.55 -5.96
N ASN A 139 0.68 9.37 -5.51
CA ASN A 139 1.15 8.31 -6.40
C ASN A 139 0.10 7.88 -7.43
N ALA A 140 -1.17 7.79 -7.01
CA ALA A 140 -2.27 7.39 -7.89
C ALA A 140 -2.60 8.41 -8.98
N THR A 141 -2.44 9.71 -8.70
CA THR A 141 -2.88 10.80 -9.59
C THR A 141 -1.77 11.44 -10.41
N GLN A 142 -0.50 11.29 -10.01
CA GLN A 142 0.66 11.91 -10.67
C GLN A 142 1.30 11.06 -11.79
N GLY A 143 0.73 9.91 -12.15
CA GLY A 143 1.41 8.94 -13.02
C GLY A 143 1.95 9.53 -14.34
N GLY A 144 3.27 9.48 -14.53
CA GLY A 144 3.98 9.66 -15.81
C GLY A 144 3.44 10.69 -16.82
N SER A 145 3.72 10.47 -18.11
CA SER A 145 3.08 11.26 -19.17
C SER A 145 1.59 10.91 -19.24
N GLY A 146 0.73 11.85 -18.86
CA GLY A 146 -0.73 11.75 -19.04
C GLY A 146 -1.52 11.25 -17.84
N ASN A 147 -1.03 11.41 -16.60
CA ASN A 147 -1.70 10.97 -15.37
C ASN A 147 -2.10 9.48 -15.40
N THR A 148 -1.17 8.65 -15.87
CA THR A 148 -1.31 7.21 -16.03
C THR A 148 -0.23 6.48 -15.24
N THR A 149 -0.62 5.47 -14.47
CA THR A 149 0.32 4.54 -13.80
C THR A 149 0.31 3.19 -14.50
N ILE A 150 1.42 2.46 -14.45
CA ILE A 150 1.57 1.18 -15.15
C ILE A 150 1.98 0.11 -14.15
N SER A 151 1.23 -0.98 -14.09
CA SER A 151 1.61 -2.12 -13.26
C SER A 151 2.91 -2.74 -13.79
N PRO A 152 3.96 -2.90 -12.97
CA PRO A 152 5.18 -3.55 -13.39
C PRO A 152 4.96 -5.04 -13.70
N LEU A 153 3.89 -5.66 -13.18
CA LEU A 153 3.59 -7.07 -13.34
C LEU A 153 2.82 -7.36 -14.63
N THR A 154 1.68 -6.69 -14.82
CA THR A 154 0.76 -6.97 -15.93
C THR A 154 0.97 -6.04 -17.13
N GLN A 155 1.66 -4.91 -16.94
CA GLN A 155 1.73 -3.80 -17.89
C GLN A 155 0.38 -3.11 -18.14
N ASN A 156 -0.64 -3.40 -17.31
CA ASN A 156 -1.90 -2.67 -17.33
C ASN A 156 -1.67 -1.19 -16.99
N ALA A 157 -2.32 -0.32 -17.76
CA ALA A 157 -2.26 1.13 -17.56
C ALA A 157 -3.54 1.65 -16.89
N TYR A 158 -3.40 2.51 -15.88
CA TYR A 158 -4.49 3.02 -15.08
C TYR A 158 -4.54 4.55 -15.06
N SER A 159 -5.74 5.12 -15.15
CA SER A 159 -5.98 6.54 -14.86
C SER A 159 -6.87 6.69 -13.64
N VAL A 160 -6.55 7.67 -12.79
CA VAL A 160 -7.25 7.90 -11.52
C VAL A 160 -7.73 9.34 -11.44
N THR A 161 -8.99 9.54 -11.05
CA THR A 161 -9.47 10.82 -10.54
C THR A 161 -9.63 10.75 -9.03
N SER A 162 -9.36 11.87 -8.36
CA SER A 162 -9.54 12.00 -6.91
C SER A 162 -10.49 13.15 -6.59
N LYS A 163 -11.25 12.98 -5.50
CA LYS A 163 -12.05 14.03 -4.87
C LYS A 163 -11.87 13.95 -3.36
N LEU A 164 -11.49 15.05 -2.75
CA LEU A 164 -11.44 15.14 -1.29
C LEU A 164 -12.82 15.54 -0.75
N ILE A 165 -13.29 14.87 0.28
CA ILE A 165 -14.48 15.23 1.04
C ILE A 165 -14.15 15.29 2.52
N GLN A 166 -14.77 16.20 3.26
CA GLN A 166 -14.68 16.19 4.72
C GLN A 166 -15.75 15.25 5.27
N PHE A 167 -15.33 14.15 5.90
CA PHE A 167 -16.23 13.11 6.39
C PHE A 167 -15.94 12.71 7.83
N LEU A 168 -14.67 12.70 8.22
CA LEU A 168 -14.25 12.50 9.61
C LEU A 168 -14.25 13.84 10.35
N PRO A 169 -14.36 13.84 11.69
CA PRO A 169 -14.24 15.06 12.49
C PRO A 169 -12.87 15.71 12.29
N ALA A 170 -12.85 16.94 11.80
CA ALA A 170 -11.61 17.68 11.57
C ALA A 170 -10.90 18.03 12.87
N ASN A 171 -9.56 18.04 12.82
CA ASN A 171 -8.67 18.33 13.95
C ASN A 171 -8.98 17.46 15.17
N SER A 172 -9.37 16.20 14.95
CA SER A 172 -9.75 15.28 16.01
C SER A 172 -8.96 13.98 15.92
N SER A 173 -8.58 13.47 17.09
CA SER A 173 -8.03 12.12 17.28
C SER A 173 -9.01 11.20 18.01
N LYS A 174 -10.26 11.64 18.22
CA LYS A 174 -11.24 10.89 18.99
C LYS A 174 -11.59 9.58 18.25
N GLY A 175 -11.28 8.46 18.89
CA GLY A 175 -11.52 7.12 18.32
C GLY A 175 -10.49 6.70 17.26
N ILE A 176 -9.37 7.42 17.15
CA ILE A 176 -8.28 7.13 16.22
C ILE A 176 -7.09 6.61 17.03
N ASN A 177 -6.50 5.51 16.56
CA ASN A 177 -5.31 4.94 17.19
C ASN A 177 -4.13 5.94 17.22
N HIS A 178 -3.20 5.78 18.17
CA HIS A 178 -2.06 6.67 18.41
C HIS A 178 -2.40 8.11 18.79
N GLY A 179 -3.68 8.46 18.99
CA GLY A 179 -4.08 9.82 19.41
C GLY A 179 -3.70 10.92 18.42
N ILE A 180 -3.39 10.57 17.16
CA ILE A 180 -3.00 11.52 16.11
C ILE A 180 -4.27 12.10 15.49
N ALA A 181 -4.36 13.43 15.48
CA ALA A 181 -5.48 14.12 14.86
C ALA A 181 -5.37 14.10 13.33
N THR A 182 -6.52 13.98 12.66
CA THR A 182 -6.64 14.12 11.19
C THR A 182 -7.30 15.43 10.82
N ASP A 183 -7.06 15.92 9.61
CA ASP A 183 -7.78 17.06 9.02
C ASP A 183 -9.28 16.78 8.73
N GLY A 184 -9.70 15.52 8.90
CA GLY A 184 -11.08 15.06 8.71
C GLY A 184 -11.42 14.68 7.27
N ASN A 185 -10.47 14.82 6.35
CA ASN A 185 -10.69 14.60 4.94
C ASN A 185 -10.51 13.12 4.56
N VAL A 186 -11.41 12.65 3.70
CA VAL A 186 -11.39 11.33 3.07
C VAL A 186 -11.26 11.53 1.57
N ALA A 187 -10.30 10.85 0.95
CA ALA A 187 -10.13 10.90 -0.50
C ALA A 187 -10.98 9.83 -1.19
N ILE A 188 -11.77 10.23 -2.17
CA ILE A 188 -12.55 9.32 -3.02
C ILE A 188 -11.83 9.19 -4.36
N LEU A 189 -11.38 7.98 -4.68
CA LEU A 189 -10.70 7.65 -5.92
C LEU A 189 -11.66 6.94 -6.89
N THR A 190 -11.58 7.26 -8.17
CA THR A 190 -12.20 6.47 -9.25
C THR A 190 -11.11 6.04 -10.21
N VAL A 191 -10.91 4.72 -10.32
CA VAL A 191 -9.80 4.13 -11.08
C VAL A 191 -10.34 3.52 -12.37
N LYS A 192 -9.69 3.83 -13.50
CA LYS A 192 -10.02 3.27 -14.81
C LYS A 192 -8.84 2.46 -15.35
N LEU A 193 -9.13 1.26 -15.84
CA LEU A 193 -8.20 0.50 -16.66
C LEU A 193 -8.26 1.05 -18.10
N LEU A 194 -7.11 1.46 -18.65
CA LEU A 194 -7.05 2.11 -19.97
C LEU A 194 -6.77 1.11 -21.10
N ASN A 195 -5.81 0.21 -20.89
CA ASN A 195 -5.37 -0.78 -21.88
C ASN A 195 -5.18 -2.13 -21.16
N PRO A 196 -6.19 -3.00 -21.10
CA PRO A 196 -5.99 -4.35 -20.61
C PRO A 196 -5.03 -5.07 -21.55
N THR A 197 -3.84 -5.42 -21.08
CA THR A 197 -3.07 -6.47 -21.75
C THR A 197 -3.84 -7.77 -21.48
N THR A 198 -4.25 -8.46 -22.54
CA THR A 198 -4.90 -9.77 -22.42
C THR A 198 -4.02 -10.66 -21.53
N PRO A 199 -4.53 -11.23 -20.42
CA PRO A 199 -3.78 -12.20 -19.65
C PRO A 199 -3.30 -13.32 -20.59
N PRO A 200 -2.12 -13.93 -20.36
CA PRO A 200 -1.81 -15.18 -21.04
C PRO A 200 -2.98 -16.13 -20.81
N SER A 201 -3.60 -16.59 -21.88
CA SER A 201 -4.67 -17.58 -21.79
C SER A 201 -4.10 -18.81 -21.10
N HIS A 202 -4.49 -19.05 -19.84
CA HIS A 202 -4.34 -20.36 -19.23
C HIS A 202 -5.41 -21.29 -19.82
N THR A 203 -5.27 -21.61 -21.12
CA THR A 203 -5.93 -22.77 -21.69
C THR A 203 -5.25 -24.00 -21.08
N GLY A 204 -6.06 -24.81 -20.41
CA GLY A 204 -5.61 -25.95 -19.64
C GLY A 204 -4.73 -26.91 -20.44
N GLN A 205 -3.59 -27.26 -19.85
CA GLN A 205 -2.90 -28.51 -20.15
C GLN A 205 -2.75 -29.30 -18.83
N PRO A 206 -2.99 -30.63 -18.87
CA PRO A 206 -3.11 -31.45 -17.68
C PRO A 206 -1.75 -31.66 -17.00
N ALA A 207 -1.81 -31.95 -15.69
CA ALA A 207 -0.67 -32.26 -14.84
C ALA A 207 0.23 -33.34 -15.47
N GLY A 208 1.40 -32.93 -15.94
CA GLY A 208 2.44 -33.81 -16.49
C GLY A 208 3.79 -33.50 -15.84
N SER A 209 4.19 -34.40 -14.93
CA SER A 209 5.54 -34.74 -14.48
C SER A 209 6.63 -33.65 -14.46
N MET A 210 7.09 -33.35 -13.24
CA MET A 210 8.34 -32.63 -12.96
C MET A 210 9.54 -33.36 -13.58
N ALA A 211 10.24 -32.70 -14.50
CA ALA A 211 11.61 -33.01 -14.84
C ALA A 211 12.41 -31.70 -14.84
N SER A 212 13.28 -31.56 -13.84
CA SER A 212 14.20 -30.45 -13.68
C SER A 212 15.16 -30.35 -14.87
N VAL A 213 15.26 -29.18 -15.47
CA VAL A 213 16.42 -28.79 -16.28
C VAL A 213 16.85 -27.38 -15.84
N LEU A 214 17.88 -27.34 -14.99
CA LEU A 214 18.64 -26.13 -14.70
C LEU A 214 19.47 -25.77 -15.94
N THR A 215 19.04 -24.75 -16.69
CA THR A 215 19.90 -24.10 -17.69
C THR A 215 20.63 -22.93 -17.04
N PHE A 216 21.94 -23.07 -16.87
CA PHE A 216 22.87 -22.00 -16.52
C PHE A 216 22.88 -20.93 -17.62
N ILE A 217 22.61 -19.67 -17.26
CA ILE A 217 22.91 -18.52 -18.12
C ILE A 217 24.24 -17.93 -17.63
N PRO A 218 25.28 -17.81 -18.48
CA PRO A 218 26.53 -17.17 -18.08
C PRO A 218 26.36 -15.65 -17.94
N LEU A 219 26.77 -15.14 -16.78
CA LEU A 219 26.84 -13.73 -16.46
C LEU A 219 27.94 -13.06 -17.31
N GLN A 220 27.54 -12.30 -18.33
CA GLN A 220 28.45 -11.40 -19.05
C GLN A 220 28.64 -10.13 -18.22
N ALA A 221 29.77 -10.05 -17.52
CA ALA A 221 30.19 -8.86 -16.80
C ALA A 221 30.51 -7.72 -17.81
N LYS A 222 29.68 -6.67 -17.82
CA LYS A 222 30.08 -5.37 -18.37
C LYS A 222 30.66 -4.53 -17.23
N THR A 223 31.97 -4.33 -17.31
CA THR A 223 32.76 -3.47 -16.43
C THR A 223 32.20 -2.03 -16.46
N LEU A 224 31.67 -1.57 -15.33
CA LEU A 224 31.43 -0.15 -15.08
C LEU A 224 32.50 0.33 -14.11
N ILE A 225 33.44 1.12 -14.62
CA ILE A 225 34.47 1.79 -13.82
C ILE A 225 33.78 2.96 -13.09
N ILE A 226 33.64 2.85 -11.77
CA ILE A 226 33.31 3.99 -10.91
C ILE A 226 34.53 4.24 -10.02
N ALA A 227 35.16 5.38 -10.24
CA ALA A 227 36.27 5.87 -9.45
C ALA A 227 35.81 6.15 -8.01
N THR A 228 36.50 5.53 -7.06
CA THR A 228 36.35 5.75 -5.62
C THR A 228 37.02 7.05 -5.19
N THR A 229 36.28 7.93 -4.53
CA THR A 229 36.84 8.85 -3.54
C THR A 229 36.20 8.54 -2.19
N VAL A 230 37.05 8.08 -1.28
CA VAL A 230 36.78 7.75 0.12
C VAL A 230 36.62 9.05 0.89
N LEU A 231 35.51 9.23 1.61
CA LEU A 231 35.44 10.18 2.71
C LEU A 231 35.01 9.43 3.97
N SER A 232 36.01 9.10 4.77
CA SER A 232 35.88 8.55 6.12
C SER A 232 35.27 9.60 7.05
N ILE A 233 34.24 9.22 7.83
CA ILE A 233 33.88 9.94 9.05
C ILE A 233 33.97 8.95 10.19
N ALA A 234 34.92 9.23 11.09
CA ALA A 234 35.22 8.47 12.27
C ALA A 234 34.19 8.71 13.38
N PHE A 235 33.80 7.63 14.05
CA PHE A 235 33.18 7.69 15.37
C PHE A 235 34.22 8.17 16.40
N VAL A 236 33.90 9.24 17.12
CA VAL A 236 34.59 9.62 18.36
C VAL A 236 33.59 9.46 19.49
N LEU A 237 33.85 8.46 20.35
CA LEU A 237 33.41 8.45 21.74
C LEU A 237 34.07 9.65 22.44
N LEU A 238 33.30 10.40 23.23
CA LEU A 238 33.87 11.10 24.37
C LEU A 238 32.90 11.03 25.55
N GLU A 239 33.42 10.48 26.64
CA GLU A 239 32.89 10.56 27.99
C GLU A 239 32.82 12.02 28.45
N LEU A 240 31.67 12.38 29.04
CA LEU A 240 31.49 13.23 30.23
C LEU A 240 30.04 13.10 30.70
#